data_AF-A0A7W8WRH4-F1
#
_entry.id   AF-A0A7W8WRH4-F1
#
_cell.length_a   1.000
_cell.length_b   1.000
_cell.length_c   1.000
_cell.angle_alpha   90.00
_cell.angle_beta   90.00
_cell.angle_gamma   90.00
#
_symmetry.space_group_name_H-M   'P 1'
#
loop_
_entity.id
_entity.type
_entity.pdbx_description
1 polymer ?
#
loop_
_entity_poly.entity_id
_entity_poly.type
_entity_poly.pdbx_seq_one_letter_code
_entity_poly.pdbx_strand_id
1 'polypeptide(L)'
;MTNGAITNSRWGLRGSEDLGGGLKAIFDLESGINLQDGSASDSRRIFNRNAYLGVRSPYGTLTLGRQKTPLFDLLGDSYDPLTVGNYNENSWLPGALGAGLYADNAIRYTGTFKGLTVAAMY
;
A
#
# COMPACT_ATOMS: atom_id res chain seq x y z
N MET A 1 15.60 7.36 -19.80
CA MET A 1 14.56 7.99 -18.94
C MET A 1 14.18 6.98 -17.87
N THR A 2 14.39 7.29 -16.59
CA THR A 2 14.14 6.36 -15.48
C THR A 2 12.68 6.46 -15.01
N ASN A 3 12.04 5.33 -14.70
CA ASN A 3 10.66 5.33 -14.27
C ASN A 3 10.61 5.78 -12.83
N GLY A 4 9.92 6.88 -12.56
CA GLY A 4 9.60 7.19 -11.18
C GLY A 4 10.87 7.35 -10.34
N ALA A 5 11.67 8.37 -10.68
CA ALA A 5 12.98 8.63 -10.07
C ALA A 5 12.99 8.60 -8.53
N ILE A 6 11.84 8.86 -7.91
CA ILE A 6 11.63 8.69 -6.48
C ILE A 6 10.67 7.52 -6.24
N THR A 7 9.45 7.54 -6.77
CA THR A 7 8.51 6.42 -6.64
C THR A 7 8.11 5.86 -8.01
N ASN A 8 8.08 4.53 -8.12
CA ASN A 8 7.64 3.83 -9.34
C ASN A 8 6.26 4.31 -9.80
N SER A 9 6.12 4.54 -11.10
CA SER A 9 4.86 4.93 -11.71
C SER A 9 3.81 3.84 -11.51
N ARG A 10 2.57 4.27 -11.30
CA ARG A 10 1.45 3.40 -10.95
C ARG A 10 0.15 3.95 -11.50
N TRP A 11 -0.79 3.06 -11.74
CA TRP A 11 -2.18 3.38 -12.06
C TRP A 11 -3.10 2.51 -11.22
N GLY A 12 -4.32 2.95 -11.00
CA GLY A 12 -5.24 2.20 -10.17
C GLY A 12 -6.61 2.83 -10.05
N LEU A 13 -7.49 2.09 -9.37
CA LEU A 13 -8.87 2.47 -9.07
C LEU A 13 -9.05 2.40 -7.56
N ARG A 14 -9.60 3.47 -6.99
CA ARG A 14 -9.97 3.54 -5.58
C ARG A 14 -11.40 4.03 -5.47
N GLY A 15 -12.15 3.46 -4.54
CA GLY A 15 -13.53 3.84 -4.33
C GLY A 15 -13.93 3.75 -2.87
N SER A 16 -15.00 4.48 -2.55
CA SER A 16 -15.65 4.42 -1.25
C SER A 16 -17.15 4.55 -1.44
N GLU A 17 -17.90 3.72 -0.73
CA GLU A 17 -19.36 3.73 -0.71
C GLU A 17 -19.83 3.91 0.73
N ASP A 18 -20.80 4.80 0.93
CA ASP A 18 -21.40 5.04 2.24
C ASP A 18 -22.41 3.94 2.56
N LEU A 19 -22.22 3.27 3.70
CA LEU A 19 -23.12 2.21 4.17
C LEU A 19 -24.10 2.73 5.24
N GLY A 20 -24.00 4.01 5.62
CA GLY A 20 -24.76 4.59 6.72
C GLY A 20 -24.15 4.29 8.09
N GLY A 21 -24.64 4.98 9.12
CA GLY A 21 -24.20 4.76 10.51
C GLY A 21 -22.71 5.04 10.77
N GLY A 22 -22.05 5.83 9.91
CA GLY A 22 -20.61 6.09 9.98
C GLY A 22 -19.72 4.99 9.39
N LEU A 23 -20.32 3.98 8.75
CA LEU A 23 -19.61 2.92 8.05
C LEU A 23 -19.44 3.26 6.57
N LYS A 24 -18.29 2.89 5.99
CA LYS A 24 -18.02 3.00 4.56
C LYS A 24 -17.36 1.73 4.04
N ALA A 25 -17.83 1.19 2.92
CA ALA A 25 -17.07 0.23 2.14
C ALA A 25 -15.97 0.98 1.38
N ILE A 26 -14.80 0.36 1.25
CA ILE A 26 -13.66 0.90 0.51
C ILE A 26 -13.00 -0.19 -0.33
N PHE A 27 -12.40 0.20 -1.46
CA PHE A 27 -11.52 -0.66 -2.22
C PHE A 27 -10.35 0.13 -2.82
N ASP A 28 -9.25 -0.56 -3.08
CA ASP A 28 -8.07 -0.03 -3.74
C ASP A 28 -7.41 -1.13 -4.59
N LEU A 29 -7.34 -0.86 -5.88
CA LEU A 29 -6.72 -1.71 -6.89
C LEU A 29 -5.62 -0.89 -7.57
N GLU A 30 -4.36 -1.16 -7.26
CA GLU A 30 -3.20 -0.41 -7.71
C GLU A 30 -2.17 -1.33 -8.39
N SER A 31 -1.74 -0.92 -9.58
CA SER A 31 -0.76 -1.59 -10.44
C SER A 31 0.44 -0.68 -10.68
N GLY A 32 1.64 -1.25 -10.69
CA GLY A 32 2.83 -0.56 -11.17
C GLY A 32 2.92 -0.59 -12.70
N ILE A 33 3.35 0.52 -13.31
CA ILE A 33 3.51 0.64 -14.77
C ILE A 33 4.88 1.20 -15.13
N ASN A 34 5.48 0.64 -16.16
CA ASN A 34 6.69 1.12 -16.80
C ASN A 34 6.33 2.19 -17.85
N LEU A 35 6.43 3.48 -17.53
CA LEU A 35 6.08 4.57 -18.45
C LEU A 35 6.98 4.63 -19.71
N GLN A 36 8.14 3.97 -19.69
CA GLN A 36 9.07 3.90 -20.81
C GLN A 36 8.50 3.12 -21.99
N ASP A 37 7.78 2.04 -21.69
CA ASP A 37 7.34 1.06 -22.68
C ASP A 37 5.88 0.62 -22.49
N GLY A 38 5.19 1.19 -21.49
CA GLY A 38 3.81 0.87 -21.13
C GLY A 38 3.63 -0.50 -20.47
N SER A 39 4.70 -1.24 -20.20
CA SER A 39 4.59 -2.59 -19.62
C SER A 39 4.18 -2.55 -18.15
N ALA A 40 3.53 -3.61 -17.67
CA ALA A 40 3.27 -3.76 -16.23
C ALA A 40 4.60 -3.95 -15.48
N SER A 41 4.71 -3.36 -14.29
CA SER A 41 5.91 -3.54 -13.46
C SER A 41 6.04 -4.96 -12.89
N ASP A 42 4.97 -5.74 -12.96
CA ASP A 42 4.91 -7.17 -12.65
C ASP A 42 4.11 -7.86 -13.76
N SER A 43 4.74 -8.79 -14.47
CA SER A 43 4.11 -9.51 -15.58
C SER A 43 3.16 -10.62 -15.15
N ARG A 44 3.15 -10.99 -13.86
CA ARG A 44 2.32 -12.08 -13.31
C ARG A 44 1.07 -11.58 -12.60
N ARG A 45 1.02 -10.30 -12.24
CA ARG A 45 -0.04 -9.74 -11.39
C ARG A 45 -0.50 -8.38 -11.92
N ILE A 46 -1.79 -8.28 -12.21
CA ILE A 46 -2.39 -7.03 -12.69
C ILE A 46 -2.32 -5.95 -11.61
N PHE A 47 -2.69 -6.26 -10.36
CA PHE A 47 -2.62 -5.35 -9.21
C PHE A 47 -1.56 -5.82 -8.21
N ASN A 48 -0.30 -5.52 -8.53
CA ASN A 48 0.85 -5.98 -7.76
C ASN A 48 1.17 -5.11 -6.54
N ARG A 49 0.51 -3.95 -6.36
CA ARG A 49 0.75 -3.04 -5.23
C ARG A 49 -0.35 -3.14 -4.19
N ASN A 50 -1.57 -2.72 -4.53
CA ASN A 50 -2.74 -2.86 -3.67
C ASN A 50 -3.82 -3.64 -4.42
N ALA A 51 -4.43 -4.62 -3.78
CA ALA A 51 -5.62 -5.29 -4.25
C ALA A 51 -6.44 -5.72 -3.04
N TYR A 52 -7.16 -4.77 -2.44
CA TYR A 52 -7.93 -5.02 -1.24
C TYR A 52 -9.29 -4.35 -1.27
N LEU A 53 -10.20 -4.90 -0.46
CA LEU A 53 -11.47 -4.30 -0.08
C LEU A 53 -11.54 -4.22 1.44
N GLY A 54 -12.40 -3.36 1.96
CA GLY A 54 -12.51 -3.22 3.41
C GLY A 54 -13.71 -2.40 3.86
N VAL A 55 -13.83 -2.31 5.18
CA VAL A 55 -14.83 -1.49 5.86
C VAL A 55 -14.11 -0.50 6.76
N ARG A 56 -14.45 0.77 6.58
CA ARG A 56 -14.05 1.87 7.45
C ARG A 56 -15.18 2.18 8.42
N SER A 57 -14.83 2.36 9.69
CA SER A 57 -15.73 2.72 10.77
C SER A 57 -15.12 3.85 11.62
N PRO A 58 -15.89 4.45 12.54
CA PRO A 58 -15.36 5.41 13.51
C PRO A 58 -14.27 4.82 14.42
N TYR A 59 -14.27 3.50 14.59
CA TYR A 59 -13.32 2.79 15.44
C TYR A 59 -12.07 2.31 14.71
N GLY A 60 -12.01 2.45 13.38
CA GLY A 60 -10.89 1.98 12.58
C GLY A 60 -11.31 1.37 11.26
N THR A 61 -10.33 0.85 10.53
CA THR A 61 -10.49 0.30 9.19
C THR A 61 -10.01 -1.14 9.16
N LEU A 62 -10.83 -2.04 8.67
CA LEU A 62 -10.48 -3.44 8.42
C LEU A 62 -10.43 -3.68 6.91
N THR A 63 -9.30 -4.18 6.41
CA THR A 63 -9.06 -4.45 4.99
C THR A 63 -8.60 -5.89 4.76
N LEU A 64 -8.99 -6.44 3.62
CA LEU A 64 -8.80 -7.82 3.20
C LEU A 64 -8.23 -7.86 1.80
N GLY A 65 -7.10 -8.55 1.62
CA GLY A 65 -6.48 -8.76 0.30
C GLY A 65 -4.99 -8.42 0.30
N ARG A 66 -4.46 -8.11 -0.88
CA ARG A 66 -3.06 -7.71 -1.05
C ARG A 66 -2.88 -6.26 -0.67
N GLN A 67 -1.98 -5.98 0.26
CA GLN A 67 -1.75 -4.63 0.74
C GLN A 67 -0.36 -4.47 1.38
N LYS A 68 0.02 -3.21 1.60
CA LYS A 68 1.23 -2.85 2.35
C LYS A 68 1.16 -3.37 3.79
N THR A 69 2.29 -3.88 4.27
CA THR A 69 2.43 -4.31 5.66
C THR A 69 2.55 -3.12 6.61
N PRO A 70 2.19 -3.24 7.90
CA PRO A 70 2.46 -2.18 8.89
C PRO A 70 3.93 -1.75 8.93
N LEU A 71 4.84 -2.69 8.63
CA LEU A 71 6.26 -2.43 8.53
C LEU A 71 6.60 -1.47 7.37
N PHE A 72 5.91 -1.61 6.22
CA PHE A 72 6.01 -0.67 5.11
C PHE A 72 5.63 0.75 5.57
N ASP A 73 4.49 0.91 6.22
CA ASP A 73 3.99 2.23 6.61
C ASP A 73 4.91 2.90 7.64
N LEU A 74 5.41 2.12 8.61
CA LEU A 74 6.34 2.61 9.61
C LEU A 74 7.63 3.12 8.93
N LEU A 75 8.26 2.28 8.12
CA LEU A 75 9.61 2.57 7.65
C LEU A 75 9.62 3.42 6.38
N GLY A 76 8.68 3.17 5.47
CA GLY A 76 8.54 3.87 4.20
C GLY A 76 7.82 5.21 4.30
N ASP A 77 6.81 5.35 5.17
CA ASP A 77 6.05 6.60 5.26
C ASP A 77 6.48 7.46 6.48
N SER A 78 7.16 6.89 7.49
CA SER A 78 7.60 7.66 8.68
C SER A 78 9.12 7.89 8.79
N TYR A 79 9.95 6.98 8.28
CA TYR A 79 11.41 7.06 8.46
C TYR A 79 12.21 7.27 7.17
N ASP A 80 11.59 7.12 5.99
CA ASP A 80 12.23 7.37 4.70
C ASP A 80 11.81 8.77 4.17
N PRO A 81 12.72 9.77 4.16
CA PRO A 81 12.40 11.12 3.71
C PRO A 81 12.08 11.21 2.21
N LEU A 82 12.40 10.17 1.43
CA LEU A 82 12.11 10.11 0.01
C LEU A 82 10.88 9.25 -0.30
N THR A 83 10.21 8.70 0.72
CA THR A 83 9.32 7.53 0.60
C THR A 83 10.06 6.35 -0.03
N VAL A 84 9.53 5.12 0.03
CA VAL A 84 10.25 3.93 -0.49
C VAL A 84 10.74 4.14 -1.94
N GLY A 85 11.99 4.57 -2.03
CA GLY A 85 12.53 5.31 -3.16
C GLY A 85 13.31 4.41 -4.11
N ASN A 86 13.19 4.62 -5.42
CA ASN A 86 13.69 3.71 -6.45
C ASN A 86 15.19 3.86 -6.78
N TYR A 87 15.96 4.62 -6.00
CA TYR A 87 17.42 4.64 -6.16
C TYR A 87 18.02 3.52 -5.32
N ASN A 88 18.87 2.69 -5.96
CA ASN A 88 19.66 1.62 -5.31
C ASN A 88 20.46 2.10 -4.09
N GLU A 89 20.61 3.42 -3.92
CA GLU A 89 21.32 4.08 -2.82
C GLU A 89 20.39 4.69 -1.75
N ASN A 90 19.11 4.97 -2.06
CA ASN A 90 18.24 5.78 -1.19
C ASN A 90 17.25 4.99 -0.33
N SER A 91 16.92 3.75 -0.68
CA SER A 91 16.09 2.92 0.18
C SER A 91 16.83 1.63 0.50
N TRP A 92 17.64 1.69 1.56
CA TRP A 92 18.23 0.51 2.20
C TRP A 92 17.17 -0.53 2.60
N LEU A 93 15.90 -0.12 2.62
CA LEU A 93 14.80 -0.85 3.20
C LEU A 93 14.20 -1.95 2.30
N PRO A 94 13.81 -1.74 1.02
CA PRO A 94 13.46 -2.85 0.12
C PRO A 94 14.59 -3.88 -0.02
N GLY A 95 15.85 -3.43 0.01
CA GLY A 95 17.02 -4.31 -0.01
C GLY A 95 17.18 -5.12 1.29
N ALA A 96 16.99 -4.50 2.45
CA ALA A 96 17.15 -5.14 3.76
C ALA A 96 15.93 -5.98 4.21
N LEU A 97 14.72 -5.63 3.78
CA LEU A 97 13.46 -6.31 4.15
C LEU A 97 12.96 -7.31 3.10
N GLY A 98 13.60 -7.34 1.93
CA GLY A 98 13.20 -8.22 0.83
C GLY A 98 11.72 -8.06 0.45
N ALA A 99 11.02 -9.18 0.27
CA ALA A 99 9.62 -9.20 -0.18
C ALA A 99 8.58 -8.85 0.90
N GLY A 100 8.97 -8.59 2.17
CA GLY A 100 8.05 -8.40 3.31
C GLY A 100 7.27 -7.08 3.35
N LEU A 101 7.36 -6.27 2.29
CA LEU A 101 6.75 -4.96 2.15
C LEU A 101 5.27 -5.01 1.75
N TYR A 102 4.87 -6.10 1.09
CA TYR A 102 3.50 -6.38 0.70
C TYR A 102 3.17 -7.81 1.08
N ALA A 103 1.94 -8.05 1.53
CA ALA A 103 1.48 -9.39 1.80
C ALA A 103 0.17 -9.67 1.06
N ASP A 104 0.09 -10.89 0.52
CA ASP A 104 -1.09 -11.45 -0.14
C ASP A 104 -2.00 -12.10 0.90
N ASN A 105 -3.30 -12.23 0.58
CA ASN A 105 -4.29 -12.91 1.44
C ASN A 105 -4.34 -12.38 2.88
N ALA A 106 -4.05 -11.10 3.06
CA ALA A 106 -3.84 -10.55 4.38
C ALA A 106 -5.09 -9.85 4.92
N ILE A 107 -5.24 -9.94 6.23
CA ILE A 107 -6.24 -9.19 6.99
C ILE A 107 -5.49 -8.11 7.76
N ARG A 108 -5.88 -6.86 7.56
CA ARG A 108 -5.24 -5.72 8.25
C ARG A 108 -6.28 -4.87 8.95
N TYR A 109 -5.97 -4.48 10.18
CA TYR A 109 -6.74 -3.51 10.95
C TYR A 109 -5.88 -2.29 11.28
N THR A 110 -6.43 -1.09 11.11
CA THR A 110 -5.78 0.17 11.51
C THR A 110 -6.77 1.07 12.24
N GLY A 111 -6.42 1.55 13.43
CA GLY A 111 -7.25 2.44 14.24
C GLY A 111 -6.42 3.48 15.00
N THR A 112 -7.00 4.65 15.25
CA THR A 112 -6.36 5.74 16.01
C THR A 112 -7.20 6.08 17.23
N PHE A 113 -6.58 6.01 18.41
CA PHE A 113 -7.22 6.19 19.71
C PHE A 113 -6.49 7.26 20.50
N LYS A 114 -7.09 8.45 20.64
CA LYS A 114 -6.53 9.58 21.41
C LYS A 114 -5.06 9.89 21.05
N GLY A 115 -4.72 9.85 19.76
CA GLY A 115 -3.38 10.10 19.24
C GLY A 115 -2.48 8.87 19.09
N LEU A 116 -2.88 7.71 19.62
CA LEU A 116 -2.18 6.44 19.41
C LEU A 116 -2.72 5.73 18.16
N THR A 117 -1.89 5.53 17.13
CA THR A 117 -2.24 4.73 15.96
C THR A 117 -1.72 3.30 16.11
N VAL A 118 -2.61 2.32 15.94
CA VAL A 118 -2.28 0.89 15.97
C VAL A 118 -2.60 0.30 14.60
N ALA A 119 -1.65 -0.43 14.04
CA ALA A 119 -1.84 -1.24 12.85
C ALA A 119 -1.45 -2.70 13.16
N ALA A 120 -2.35 -3.63 12.86
CA ALA A 120 -2.13 -5.06 13.02
C ALA A 120 -2.47 -5.77 11.71
N MET A 121 -1.73 -6.84 11.41
CA MET A 121 -1.89 -7.60 10.18
C MET A 121 -1.68 -9.09 10.46
N TYR A 122 -2.47 -9.92 9.77
CA TYR A 122 -2.35 -11.38 9.73
C TYR A 122 -2.27 -11.82 8.27
#